data_AF-A0A1I9RG19-F1
#
_entry.id   AF-A0A1I9RG19-F1
#
_cell.length_a   1.000
_cell.length_b   1.000
_cell.length_c   1.000
_cell.angle_alpha   90.00
_cell.angle_beta   90.00
_cell.angle_gamma   90.00
#
_symmetry.space_group_name_H-M   'P 1'
#
loop_
_entity.id
_entity.type
_entity.pdbx_description
1 polymer ?
#
loop_
_entity_poly.entity_id
_entity_poly.type
_entity_poly.pdbx_seq_one_letter_code
_entity_poly.pdbx_strand_id
1 'polypeptide(L)' 'MVAIDVRSRREGRDLRKVGFYDPIKNQTYLNVPAILYFLEKGAQPTGTVHDISKKAGVFMDLSLN' A
#
# COMPACT_ATOMS: atom_id res chain seq x y z
N MET A 1 2.37 6.57 -0.55
CA MET A 1 1.61 5.52 0.16
C MET A 1 2.40 5.08 1.37
N VAL A 2 1.73 4.95 2.51
CA VAL A 2 2.35 4.61 3.78
C VAL A 2 1.49 3.60 4.53
N ALA A 3 2.13 2.74 5.32
CA ALA A 3 1.46 1.98 6.37
C ALA A 3 1.49 2.83 7.64
N ILE A 4 0.32 3.09 8.23
CA ILE A 4 0.15 3.96 9.39
C ILE A 4 -1.02 3.47 10.25
N ASP A 5 -0.97 3.71 11.56
CA ASP A 5 -2.10 3.43 12.47
C ASP A 5 -3.29 4.35 12.12
N VAL A 6 -4.48 3.78 12.03
CA VAL A 6 -5.73 4.47 11.64
C VAL A 6 -6.09 5.66 12.53
N ARG A 7 -5.65 5.67 13.79
CA ARG A 7 -5.88 6.76 14.75
C ARG A 7 -4.90 7.93 14.56
N SER A 8 -3.85 7.73 13.77
CA SER A 8 -2.87 8.77 13.49
C SER A 8 -3.45 9.80 12.53
N ARG A 9 -2.98 11.05 12.64
CA ARG A 9 -3.30 12.09 11.66
C ARG A 9 -2.85 11.67 10.26
N ARG A 10 -3.50 12.19 9.22
CA ARG A 10 -3.20 11.89 7.81
C ARG A 10 -1.72 12.01 7.44
N GLU A 11 -1.07 13.06 7.93
CA GLU A 11 0.38 13.33 7.74
C GLU A 11 1.17 13.11 9.05
N GLY A 12 0.67 12.20 9.90
CA GLY A 12 1.33 11.79 11.12
C GLY A 12 2.54 10.88 10.87
N ARG A 13 3.12 10.38 11.97
CA ARG A 13 4.23 9.43 11.90
C ARG A 13 3.75 8.10 11.33
N ASP A 14 4.28 7.73 10.17
CA ASP A 14 4.03 6.43 9.55
C ASP A 14 4.87 5.32 10.19
N LEU A 15 4.40 4.09 10.05
CA LEU A 15 5.16 2.88 10.38
C LEU A 15 6.22 2.63 9.30
N ARG A 16 5.84 2.78 8.03
CA ARG A 16 6.73 2.58 6.88
C ARG A 16 6.14 3.17 5.59
N LYS A 17 7.00 3.77 4.77
CA LYS A 17 6.70 4.08 3.36
C LYS A 17 6.71 2.81 2.52
N VAL A 18 5.59 2.52 1.86
CA VAL A 18 5.40 1.28 1.07
C VAL A 18 5.26 1.53 -0.43
N GLY A 19 5.12 2.79 -0.84
CA GLY A 19 5.02 3.14 -2.24
C GLY A 19 4.77 4.62 -2.47
N PHE A 20 4.56 4.98 -3.72
CA PHE A 20 4.34 6.33 -4.19
C PHE A 20 3.35 6.32 -5.36
N TYR A 21 2.53 7.36 -5.45
CA TYR A 21 1.58 7.56 -6.52
C TYR A 21 1.50 9.06 -6.84
N ASP A 22 1.78 9.41 -8.08
CA ASP A 22 1.57 10.73 -8.66
C ASP A 22 0.53 10.61 -9.79
N PRO A 23 -0.72 11.05 -9.56
CA PRO A 23 -1.76 11.00 -10.58
C PRO A 23 -1.53 11.98 -11.74
N ILE A 24 -0.80 13.07 -11.53
CA ILE A 24 -0.55 14.10 -12.56
C ILE A 24 0.42 13.57 -13.60
N LYS A 25 1.48 12.89 -13.14
CA LYS A 25 2.49 12.26 -14.00
C LYS A 25 2.19 10.81 -14.35
N ASN A 26 1.09 10.26 -13.81
CA ASN A 26 0.76 8.83 -13.90
C ASN A 26 1.93 7.91 -13.47
N GLN A 27 2.69 8.34 -12.45
CA GLN A 27 3.83 7.59 -11.94
C GLN A 27 3.44 6.83 -10.67
N THR A 28 3.69 5.53 -10.67
CA THR A 28 3.42 4.67 -9.51
C THR A 28 4.65 3.83 -9.21
N TYR A 29 5.06 3.80 -7.94
CA TYR A 29 6.11 2.91 -7.46
C TYR A 29 5.58 2.16 -6.24
N LEU A 30 5.65 0.83 -6.26
CA LEU A 30 5.18 -0.02 -5.18
C LEU A 30 6.32 -0.89 -4.66
N ASN A 31 6.58 -0.84 -3.36
CA ASN A 31 7.45 -1.81 -2.69
C ASN A 31 6.61 -3.04 -2.35
N VAL A 32 6.46 -3.95 -3.32
CA VAL A 32 5.60 -5.15 -3.20
C VAL A 32 5.94 -5.97 -1.95
N PRO A 33 7.21 -6.30 -1.63
CA PRO A 33 7.52 -7.03 -0.40
C PRO A 33 7.05 -6.34 0.88
N ALA A 34 7.18 -5.02 0.96
CA ALA A 34 6.71 -4.27 2.13
C ALA A 34 5.18 -4.25 2.22
N ILE A 35 4.49 -4.14 1.08
CA ILE A 35 3.02 -4.17 1.03
C ILE A 35 2.49 -5.54 1.47
N LEU A 36 3.03 -6.62 0.91
CA LEU A 36 2.66 -8.00 1.28
C LEU A 36 2.85 -8.25 2.77
N TYR A 37 4.00 -7.84 3.33
CA TYR A 37 4.26 -7.95 4.77
C TYR A 37 3.14 -7.32 5.63
N PHE A 38 2.64 -6.14 5.27
CA PHE A 38 1.57 -5.50 6.04
C PHE A 38 0.20 -6.16 5.80
N LEU A 39 -0.09 -6.58 4.57
CA LEU A 39 -1.33 -7.31 4.25
C LEU A 39 -1.42 -8.62 5.02
N GLU A 40 -0.33 -9.40 5.08
CA GLU A 40 -0.22 -10.63 5.87
C GLU A 40 -0.45 -10.37 7.38
N LYS A 41 -0.08 -9.19 7.87
CA LYS A 41 -0.32 -8.76 9.26
C LYS A 41 -1.71 -8.14 9.46
N GLY A 42 -2.59 -8.19 8.47
CA GLY A 42 -3.98 -7.75 8.56
C GLY A 42 -4.20 -6.27 8.26
N ALA A 43 -3.21 -5.57 7.69
CA ALA A 43 -3.39 -4.19 7.28
C ALA A 43 -4.49 -4.09 6.22
N GLN A 44 -5.41 -3.13 6.40
CA GLN A 44 -6.50 -2.88 5.47
C GLN A 44 -6.15 -1.71 4.56
N PRO A 45 -6.02 -1.92 3.23
CA PRO A 45 -5.79 -0.83 2.30
C PRO A 45 -7.04 0.04 2.16
N THR A 46 -6.87 1.34 1.94
CA THR A 46 -7.97 2.23 1.56
C THR A 46 -8.38 1.99 0.10
N GLY A 47 -9.57 2.46 -0.31
CA GLY A 47 -10.11 2.19 -1.66
C GLY A 47 -9.13 2.48 -2.80
N THR A 48 -8.54 3.68 -2.85
CA THR A 48 -7.55 4.03 -3.88
C THR A 48 -6.30 3.15 -3.83
N VAL A 49 -5.81 2.81 -2.64
CA VAL A 49 -4.62 1.94 -2.51
C VAL A 49 -4.95 0.51 -2.91
N HIS A 50 -6.15 0.03 -2.59
CA HIS A 50 -6.65 -1.27 -3.03
C HIS A 50 -6.71 -1.35 -4.56
N ASP A 51 -7.30 -0.36 -5.22
CA ASP A 51 -7.42 -0.33 -6.69
C ASP A 51 -6.05 -0.27 -7.37
N ILE A 52 -5.13 0.54 -6.85
CA ILE A 52 -3.75 0.59 -7.39
C ILE A 52 -3.04 -0.75 -7.19
N SER A 53 -3.17 -1.36 -6.00
CA SER A 53 -2.55 -2.66 -5.71
C SER A 53 -3.13 -3.78 -6.56
N LYS A 54 -4.44 -3.76 -6.81
CA LYS A 54 -5.15 -4.69 -7.71
C LYS A 54 -4.67 -4.53 -9.14
N LYS A 55 -4.57 -3.29 -9.65
CA LYS A 55 -4.06 -3.00 -11.00
C LYS A 55 -2.60 -3.45 -11.16
N ALA A 56 -1.81 -3.39 -10.09
CA ALA A 56 -0.43 -3.84 -10.07
C ALA A 56 -0.25 -5.35 -9.82
N GLY A 57 -1.33 -6.12 -9.63
CA GLY A 57 -1.26 -7.57 -9.42
C GLY A 57 -0.82 -8.03 -8.03
N VAL A 58 -0.68 -7.12 -7.06
CA VAL A 58 -0.13 -7.43 -5.71
C VAL A 58 -0.92 -8.52 -4.98
N PHE A 59 -2.24 -8.58 -5.17
CA PHE A 59 -3.08 -9.59 -4.52
C PHE A 59 -2.92 -11.00 -5.12
N MET A 60 -2.41 -11.11 -6.36
CA MET A 60 -2.08 -12.42 -6.94
C MET A 60 -0.90 -13.02 -6.19
N ASP A 61 0.14 -12.22 -5.94
CA ASP A 61 1.33 -12.63 -5.17
C ASP A 61 0.97 -13.06 -3.73
N LEU A 62 0.01 -12.37 -3.10
CA LEU A 62 -0.47 -12.73 -1.75
C LEU A 62 -1.14 -14.11 -1.71
N SER A 63 -1.85 -14.51 -2.79
CA SER A 63 -2.52 -15.81 -2.85
C SER A 63 -1.61 -16.99 -3.19
N LEU A 64 -0.37 -16.71 -3.60
CA LEU A 64 0.64 -17.71 -3.93
C LEU A 64 1.56 -18.05 -2.73
N ASN A 65 1.47 -17.28 -1.65
CA ASN A 65 2.16 -17.49 -0.37
C ASN A 65 1.26 -18.20 0.64
#